data_AF-A0A9E0MKA9-F1
#
_entry.id   AF-A0A9E0MKA9-F1
#
_cell.length_a   1.000
_cell.length_b   1.000
_cell.length_c   1.000
_cell.angle_alpha   90.00
_cell.angle_beta   90.00
_cell.angle_gamma   90.00
#
_symmetry.space_group_name_H-M   'P 1'
#
loop_
_entity.id
_entity.type
_entity.pdbx_description
1 polymer ?
#
loop_
_entity_poly.entity_id
_entity_poly.type
_entity_poly.pdbx_seq_one_letter_code
_entity_poly.pdbx_strand_id
1 'polypeptide(L)'
;MKVHLIGIGGTGMGAVAGLLAAAGHDVRGSDAAVYPPMSDQLRTLGIPVFEGFAAENLDWQPDRVVIGNALGKDHVEVAAARERGLTLTSFPAVLGEELVAGRHSIVVAGTHGKTTTTSLLAHLLLEAGRDPGMFVGGVPIGLGQGWHLGRGPEFVLEGDEYDTAYFDKGSKFLHYHPDSAILTSVELDHVDIFSTFEEVRETFRKFVALIPPEGHLVVCAESADAMAVAAAARCRVEAYAVVDQGSEAPAGVTWYAHHVEYAKSGRVSFELVGRGEARGRFETLLAGRHNVGNVVAAIAIALDRGVQVEIVRRAVGSFAGVRRRQELRGIAGGVWVLDDYAHHPTAVRETLKGLRRRFPKRRILAAYEPRSATSRRRTFQDDFVGAFAHADLVVIGRLFDPHKIPKDERFDPEKLALDLHRSGTPAAHIEDVDAIVKHVAGAAGPGDVVVALSSGSFDGFHDKLLTAIGDAVMPARDTDGEAVRALLASVGLPVTDAADGDLRHFFILKNEHGSVGAVALEVLGEDAILRDLAVAATARGQGLGWILADVVVQWARYRGVRRIYLLTETASDFFAAKLGFRVVDRTTVSPDVAATTTFARSTDSKFVAMRLDL
;
A
#
# COMPACT_ATOMS: atom_id res chain seq x y z
N MET A 1 12.25 2.82 29.21
CA MET A 1 12.55 1.40 29.54
C MET A 1 13.52 0.84 28.52
N LYS A 2 14.21 -0.25 28.85
CA LYS A 2 15.03 -1.05 27.95
C LYS A 2 14.18 -2.16 27.31
N VAL A 3 14.08 -2.18 25.99
CA VAL A 3 13.26 -3.15 25.25
C VAL A 3 14.11 -3.91 24.25
N HIS A 4 14.08 -5.24 24.32
CA HIS A 4 14.74 -6.11 23.35
C HIS A 4 13.71 -6.78 22.44
N LEU A 5 13.81 -6.59 21.12
CA LEU A 5 12.94 -7.24 20.14
C LEU A 5 13.66 -8.40 19.46
N ILE A 6 13.09 -9.61 19.55
CA ILE A 6 13.62 -10.78 18.84
C ILE A 6 12.95 -10.88 17.47
N GLY A 7 13.74 -10.96 16.40
CA GLY A 7 13.24 -10.88 15.01
C GLY A 7 12.93 -9.44 14.59
N ILE A 8 13.79 -8.49 14.99
CA ILE A 8 13.57 -7.04 14.78
C ILE A 8 13.52 -6.64 13.30
N GLY A 9 14.04 -7.47 12.39
CA GLY A 9 14.02 -7.24 10.95
C GLY A 9 12.66 -7.47 10.29
N GLY A 10 11.70 -8.07 10.98
CA GLY A 10 10.32 -8.23 10.48
C GLY A 10 9.58 -6.89 10.39
N THR A 11 8.73 -6.71 9.37
CA THR A 11 8.02 -5.43 9.11
C THR A 11 7.29 -4.87 10.33
N GLY A 12 6.50 -5.69 11.03
CA GLY A 12 5.79 -5.27 12.24
C GLY A 12 6.71 -5.02 13.44
N MET A 13 7.71 -5.88 13.63
CA MET A 13 8.68 -5.76 14.73
C MET A 13 9.53 -4.49 14.59
N GLY A 14 10.08 -4.24 13.41
CA GLY A 14 10.86 -3.02 13.14
C GLY A 14 10.03 -1.75 13.24
N ALA A 15 8.74 -1.79 12.86
CA ALA A 15 7.83 -0.67 13.05
C ALA A 15 7.55 -0.38 14.54
N VAL A 16 7.30 -1.41 15.36
CA VAL A 16 7.14 -1.23 16.82
C VAL A 16 8.45 -0.76 17.46
N ALA A 17 9.60 -1.28 17.02
CA ALA A 17 10.91 -0.80 17.47
C ALA A 17 11.07 0.70 17.21
N GLY A 18 10.69 1.16 16.01
CA GLY A 18 10.72 2.57 15.64
C GLY A 18 9.80 3.44 16.49
N LEU A 19 8.57 2.99 16.75
CA LEU A 19 7.63 3.68 17.62
C LEU A 19 8.14 3.80 19.06
N LEU A 20 8.66 2.70 19.63
CA LEU A 20 9.22 2.69 20.99
C LEU A 20 10.46 3.59 21.10
N ALA A 21 11.36 3.55 20.10
CA ALA A 21 12.51 4.44 20.07
C ALA A 21 12.09 5.91 19.96
N ALA A 22 11.11 6.22 19.10
CA ALA A 22 10.55 7.56 18.98
C ALA A 22 9.87 8.06 20.27
N ALA A 23 9.31 7.14 21.07
CA ALA A 23 8.73 7.44 22.38
C ALA A 23 9.79 7.58 23.51
N GLY A 24 11.07 7.38 23.19
CA GLY A 24 12.18 7.58 24.12
C GLY A 24 12.61 6.33 24.91
N HIS A 25 12.20 5.13 24.49
CA HIS A 25 12.69 3.87 25.07
C HIS A 25 14.09 3.52 24.50
N ASP A 26 14.92 2.81 25.29
CA ASP A 26 16.19 2.25 24.81
C ASP A 26 15.88 0.91 24.13
N VAL A 27 15.89 0.92 22.80
CA VAL A 27 15.46 -0.22 21.98
C VAL A 27 16.66 -0.87 21.32
N ARG A 28 16.74 -2.19 21.43
CA ARG A 28 17.68 -3.03 20.67
C ARG A 28 16.95 -4.27 20.17
N GLY A 29 17.54 -5.02 19.28
CA GLY A 29 16.98 -6.31 18.89
C GLY A 29 17.95 -7.20 18.16
N SER A 30 17.50 -8.42 17.92
CA SER A 30 18.26 -9.46 17.21
C SER A 30 17.51 -9.89 15.96
N ASP A 31 18.24 -10.30 14.93
CA ASP A 31 17.68 -11.04 13.80
C ASP A 31 18.74 -11.95 13.19
N ALA A 32 18.33 -12.99 12.45
CA ALA A 32 19.26 -13.85 11.73
C ALA A 32 20.07 -13.04 10.71
N ALA A 33 19.40 -12.15 9.98
CA ALA A 33 20.00 -11.13 9.13
C ALA A 33 18.95 -10.05 8.82
N VAL A 34 19.37 -8.79 8.74
CA VAL A 34 18.48 -7.68 8.37
C VAL A 34 18.94 -7.07 7.06
N TYR A 35 18.02 -6.89 6.13
CA TYR A 35 18.30 -6.34 4.79
C TYR A 35 17.52 -5.04 4.56
N PRO A 36 17.97 -4.18 3.64
CA PRO A 36 17.20 -3.01 3.22
C PRO A 36 15.80 -3.39 2.74
N PRO A 37 14.77 -2.56 3.01
CA PRO A 37 14.85 -1.24 3.62
C PRO A 37 14.91 -1.25 5.16
N MET A 38 14.63 -2.39 5.81
CA MET A 38 14.51 -2.43 7.28
C MET A 38 15.84 -2.15 7.97
N SER A 39 16.96 -2.66 7.45
CA SER A 39 18.29 -2.40 8.03
C SER A 39 18.63 -0.91 8.03
N ASP A 40 18.29 -0.21 6.94
CA ASP A 40 18.57 1.22 6.79
C ASP A 40 17.66 2.07 7.67
N GLN A 41 16.39 1.64 7.82
CA GLN A 41 15.45 2.25 8.75
C GLN A 41 15.94 2.14 10.21
N LEU A 42 16.29 0.94 10.68
CA LEU A 42 16.79 0.74 12.05
C LEU A 42 18.08 1.52 12.29
N ARG A 43 19.00 1.55 11.32
CA ARG A 43 20.24 2.35 11.39
C ARG A 43 19.95 3.84 11.48
N THR A 44 19.02 4.36 10.66
CA THR A 44 18.62 5.77 10.66
C THR A 44 18.02 6.18 12.01
N LEU A 45 17.29 5.28 12.66
CA LEU A 45 16.72 5.48 13.99
C LEU A 45 17.74 5.28 15.12
N GLY A 46 18.97 4.87 14.81
CA GLY A 46 20.01 4.60 15.80
C GLY A 46 19.73 3.38 16.67
N ILE A 47 18.91 2.44 16.21
CA ILE A 47 18.54 1.23 16.96
C ILE A 47 19.61 0.15 16.75
N PRO A 48 20.33 -0.29 17.80
CA PRO A 48 21.32 -1.37 17.69
C PRO A 48 20.66 -2.71 17.35
N VAL A 49 21.24 -3.41 16.37
CA VAL A 49 20.82 -4.75 15.95
C VAL A 49 21.96 -5.73 16.17
N PHE A 50 21.67 -6.84 16.84
CA PHE A 50 22.54 -8.00 16.97
C PHE A 50 22.29 -8.96 15.80
N GLU A 51 23.32 -9.27 15.03
CA GLU A 51 23.23 -10.27 13.96
C GLU A 51 23.39 -11.68 14.52
N GLY A 52 22.44 -12.55 14.17
CA GLY A 52 22.30 -13.89 14.74
C GLY A 52 21.59 -13.87 16.10
N PHE A 53 21.07 -15.05 16.46
CA PHE A 53 20.39 -15.25 17.73
C PHE A 53 21.35 -15.89 18.75
N ALA A 54 21.53 -15.25 19.90
CA ALA A 54 22.48 -15.67 20.92
C ALA A 54 22.00 -15.25 22.31
N ALA A 55 22.26 -16.06 23.34
CA ALA A 55 21.82 -15.73 24.70
C ALA A 55 22.46 -14.42 25.22
N GLU A 56 23.67 -14.13 24.75
CA GLU A 56 24.48 -12.95 25.04
C GLU A 56 23.83 -11.65 24.55
N ASN A 57 22.93 -11.72 23.56
CA ASN A 57 22.18 -10.56 23.07
C ASN A 57 21.28 -9.94 24.16
N LEU A 58 21.07 -10.64 25.28
CA LEU A 58 20.31 -10.19 26.44
C LEU A 58 21.20 -9.69 27.61
N ASP A 59 22.52 -9.63 27.45
CA ASP A 59 23.46 -9.26 28.54
C ASP A 59 23.36 -7.81 28.99
N TRP A 60 22.78 -6.96 28.14
CA TRP A 60 22.50 -5.55 28.47
C TRP A 60 21.28 -5.38 29.41
N GLN A 61 20.66 -6.49 29.82
CA GLN A 61 19.57 -6.60 30.79
C GLN A 61 18.35 -5.74 30.42
N PRO A 62 17.58 -6.14 29.38
CA PRO A 62 16.35 -5.45 29.02
C PRO A 62 15.25 -5.65 30.07
N ASP A 63 14.40 -4.63 30.25
CA ASP A 63 13.24 -4.69 31.15
C ASP A 63 12.10 -5.56 30.54
N ARG A 64 12.05 -5.61 29.21
CA ARG A 64 11.06 -6.35 28.41
C ARG A 64 11.73 -7.02 27.21
N VAL A 65 11.37 -8.26 26.94
CA VAL A 65 11.74 -9.02 25.73
C VAL A 65 10.49 -9.25 24.90
N VAL A 66 10.44 -8.63 23.73
CA VAL A 66 9.30 -8.65 22.80
C VAL A 66 9.46 -9.80 21.81
N ILE A 67 8.42 -10.62 21.73
CA ILE A 67 8.39 -11.83 20.90
C ILE A 67 7.24 -11.73 19.89
N GLY A 68 7.54 -11.99 18.62
CA GLY A 68 6.53 -12.14 17.56
C GLY A 68 5.96 -13.56 17.46
N ASN A 69 4.93 -13.72 16.63
CA ASN A 69 4.23 -15.00 16.41
C ASN A 69 5.06 -16.08 15.71
N ALA A 70 6.11 -15.69 14.98
CA ALA A 70 6.99 -16.62 14.26
C ALA A 70 7.95 -17.41 15.16
N LEU A 71 8.09 -17.03 16.43
CA LEU A 71 9.09 -17.61 17.34
C LEU A 71 8.47 -18.59 18.33
N GLY A 72 9.17 -19.70 18.57
CA GLY A 72 8.77 -20.74 19.53
C GLY A 72 9.47 -20.64 20.88
N LYS A 73 9.00 -21.43 21.85
CA LYS A 73 9.56 -21.53 23.21
C LYS A 73 11.03 -21.97 23.26
N ASP A 74 11.48 -22.71 22.24
CA ASP A 74 12.82 -23.31 22.17
C ASP A 74 13.83 -22.38 21.48
N HIS A 75 13.41 -21.17 21.09
CA HIS A 75 14.32 -20.15 20.54
C HIS A 75 15.37 -19.75 21.59
N VAL A 76 16.64 -19.69 21.21
CA VAL A 76 17.78 -19.53 22.14
C VAL A 76 17.63 -18.31 23.07
N GLU A 77 17.23 -17.16 22.52
CA GLU A 77 16.99 -15.95 23.33
C GLU A 77 15.71 -16.01 24.16
N VAL A 78 14.68 -16.72 23.70
CA VAL A 78 13.45 -16.89 24.48
C VAL A 78 13.71 -17.79 25.70
N ALA A 79 14.49 -18.86 25.50
CA ALA A 79 14.93 -19.74 26.58
C ALA A 79 15.83 -18.98 27.58
N ALA A 80 16.81 -18.22 27.09
CA ALA A 80 17.68 -17.40 27.93
C ALA A 80 16.93 -16.33 28.72
N ALA A 81 15.96 -15.65 28.09
CA ALA A 81 15.12 -14.66 28.77
C ALA A 81 14.33 -15.29 29.93
N ARG A 82 13.79 -16.49 29.75
CA ARG A 82 13.09 -17.24 30.80
C ARG A 82 14.02 -17.67 31.93
N GLU A 83 15.17 -18.22 31.60
CA GLU A 83 16.18 -18.64 32.59
C GLU A 83 16.65 -17.45 33.46
N ARG A 84 16.81 -16.29 32.84
CA ARG A 84 17.22 -15.04 33.50
C ARG A 84 16.07 -14.31 34.20
N GLY A 85 14.83 -14.82 34.14
CA GLY A 85 13.66 -14.19 34.75
C GLY A 85 13.25 -12.85 34.11
N LEU A 86 13.63 -12.61 32.85
CA LEU A 86 13.24 -11.41 32.11
C LEU A 86 11.77 -11.45 31.72
N THR A 87 11.11 -10.29 31.70
CA THR A 87 9.69 -10.22 31.36
C THR A 87 9.48 -10.36 29.86
N LEU A 88 8.81 -11.44 29.46
CA LEU A 88 8.38 -11.65 28.08
C LEU A 88 7.09 -10.87 27.81
N THR A 89 7.02 -10.23 26.64
CA THR A 89 5.78 -9.63 26.11
C THR A 89 5.70 -9.86 24.61
N SER A 90 4.57 -9.54 24.01
CA SER A 90 4.37 -9.57 22.57
C SER A 90 4.40 -8.16 22.00
N PHE A 91 4.64 -8.02 20.69
CA PHE A 91 4.62 -6.70 20.08
C PHE A 91 3.24 -6.01 20.15
N PRO A 92 2.08 -6.68 19.95
CA PRO A 92 0.80 -5.98 20.07
C PRO A 92 0.49 -5.60 21.52
N ALA A 93 0.93 -6.40 22.50
CA ALA A 93 0.78 -6.07 23.92
C ALA A 93 1.58 -4.82 24.29
N VAL A 94 2.89 -4.78 23.99
CA VAL A 94 3.72 -3.60 24.30
C VAL A 94 3.27 -2.35 23.53
N LEU A 95 2.78 -2.50 22.29
CA LEU A 95 2.18 -1.41 21.53
C LEU A 95 0.94 -0.86 22.25
N GLY A 96 0.02 -1.75 22.66
CA GLY A 96 -1.18 -1.39 23.41
C GLY A 96 -0.87 -0.70 24.73
N GLU A 97 0.01 -1.30 25.53
CA GLU A 97 0.35 -0.88 26.89
C GLU A 97 1.14 0.44 26.94
N GLU A 98 2.14 0.61 26.05
CA GLU A 98 3.11 1.70 26.18
C GLU A 98 2.84 2.88 25.23
N LEU A 99 2.15 2.65 24.12
CA LEU A 99 2.01 3.66 23.05
C LEU A 99 0.56 4.06 22.77
N VAL A 100 -0.39 3.14 22.97
CA VAL A 100 -1.82 3.38 22.73
C VAL A 100 -2.54 3.77 24.02
N ALA A 101 -2.16 3.20 25.17
CA ALA A 101 -2.80 3.49 26.44
C ALA A 101 -2.88 4.99 26.74
N GLY A 102 -4.06 5.45 27.15
CA GLY A 102 -4.32 6.87 27.44
C GLY A 102 -4.62 7.75 26.22
N ARG A 103 -4.66 7.17 25.01
CA ARG A 103 -5.07 7.83 23.75
C ARG A 103 -6.38 7.23 23.25
N HIS A 104 -7.07 7.97 22.37
CA HIS A 104 -8.27 7.50 21.69
C HIS A 104 -7.87 6.45 20.64
N SER A 105 -8.07 5.17 20.95
CA SER A 105 -7.71 4.04 20.09
C SER A 105 -8.73 3.86 18.98
N ILE A 106 -8.26 3.90 17.73
CA ILE A 106 -9.08 3.67 16.54
C ILE A 106 -8.57 2.45 15.79
N VAL A 107 -9.29 1.33 15.86
CA VAL A 107 -8.85 0.06 15.27
C VAL A 107 -9.66 -0.28 14.04
N VAL A 108 -8.98 -0.50 12.91
CA VAL A 108 -9.61 -0.93 11.65
C VAL A 108 -9.37 -2.42 11.46
N ALA A 109 -10.44 -3.21 11.59
CA ALA A 109 -10.39 -4.66 11.52
C ALA A 109 -11.27 -5.21 10.38
N GLY A 110 -11.08 -6.48 10.05
CA GLY A 110 -11.84 -7.23 9.06
C GLY A 110 -10.94 -7.97 8.08
N THR A 111 -11.46 -8.91 7.30
CA THR A 111 -10.61 -9.75 6.44
C THR A 111 -9.91 -8.94 5.34
N HIS A 112 -10.64 -8.04 4.66
CA HIS A 112 -10.12 -7.25 3.53
C HIS A 112 -10.16 -5.74 3.82
N GLY A 113 -9.32 -4.96 3.13
CA GLY A 113 -9.39 -3.49 3.17
C GLY A 113 -8.79 -2.80 4.41
N LYS A 114 -8.36 -3.55 5.44
CA LYS A 114 -7.78 -3.01 6.68
C LYS A 114 -6.68 -1.98 6.42
N THR A 115 -5.61 -2.39 5.74
CA THR A 115 -4.43 -1.56 5.48
C THR A 115 -4.80 -0.25 4.77
N THR A 116 -5.66 -0.33 3.75
CA THR A 116 -6.08 0.85 2.96
C THR A 116 -6.92 1.80 3.81
N THR A 117 -7.91 1.28 4.55
CA THR A 117 -8.79 2.08 5.40
C THR A 117 -8.03 2.71 6.57
N THR A 118 -7.12 1.97 7.20
CA THR A 118 -6.24 2.48 8.28
C THR A 118 -5.35 3.61 7.78
N SER A 119 -4.69 3.40 6.64
CA SER A 119 -3.81 4.39 6.01
C SER A 119 -4.57 5.65 5.61
N LEU A 120 -5.76 5.48 5.03
CA LEU A 120 -6.63 6.59 4.65
C LEU A 120 -7.06 7.37 5.89
N LEU A 121 -7.55 6.72 6.94
CA LEU A 121 -7.99 7.40 8.14
C LEU A 121 -6.85 8.18 8.82
N ALA A 122 -5.66 7.60 8.92
CA ALA A 122 -4.48 8.31 9.40
C ALA A 122 -4.16 9.53 8.54
N HIS A 123 -4.23 9.41 7.21
CA HIS A 123 -4.06 10.53 6.27
C HIS A 123 -5.10 11.64 6.49
N LEU A 124 -6.38 11.30 6.66
CA LEU A 124 -7.44 12.29 6.92
C LEU A 124 -7.17 13.10 8.20
N LEU A 125 -6.71 12.44 9.26
CA LEU A 125 -6.39 13.08 10.54
C LEU A 125 -5.10 13.92 10.45
N LEU A 126 -4.08 13.45 9.75
CA LEU A 126 -2.84 14.20 9.50
C LEU A 126 -3.11 15.48 8.70
N GLU A 127 -3.89 15.40 7.62
CA GLU A 127 -4.32 16.55 6.81
C GLU A 127 -5.20 17.55 7.59
N ALA A 128 -5.82 17.09 8.68
CA ALA A 128 -6.56 17.93 9.62
C ALA A 128 -5.70 18.54 10.72
N GLY A 129 -4.38 18.32 10.71
CA GLY A 129 -3.44 18.79 11.72
C GLY A 129 -3.63 18.13 13.09
N ARG A 130 -4.25 16.94 13.14
CA ARG A 130 -4.50 16.21 14.41
C ARG A 130 -3.25 15.47 14.93
N ASP A 131 -2.28 15.20 14.06
CA ASP A 131 -1.04 14.49 14.39
C ASP A 131 -1.25 13.15 15.14
N PRO A 132 -2.08 12.23 14.61
CA PRO A 132 -2.40 10.97 15.29
C PRO A 132 -1.17 10.05 15.39
N GLY A 133 -1.15 9.17 16.38
CA GLY A 133 -0.31 7.97 16.30
C GLY A 133 -0.86 7.03 15.23
N MET A 134 0.00 6.23 14.61
CA MET A 134 -0.42 5.21 13.66
C MET A 134 0.49 3.97 13.67
N PHE A 135 -0.12 2.83 13.40
CA PHE A 135 0.57 1.58 13.09
C PHE A 135 -0.22 0.79 12.06
N VAL A 136 0.41 0.54 10.91
CA VAL A 136 -0.17 -0.05 9.71
C VAL A 136 0.80 -1.09 9.14
N GLY A 137 0.28 -2.24 8.70
CA GLY A 137 1.08 -3.33 8.16
C GLY A 137 1.66 -3.05 6.76
N GLY A 138 1.07 -2.08 6.05
CA GLY A 138 1.54 -1.58 4.75
C GLY A 138 2.11 -0.17 4.83
N VAL A 139 2.73 0.28 3.73
CA VAL A 139 3.36 1.60 3.64
C VAL A 139 2.47 2.57 2.85
N PRO A 140 1.83 3.55 3.49
CA PRO A 140 1.15 4.65 2.80
C PRO A 140 2.14 5.40 1.92
N ILE A 141 1.79 5.63 0.65
CA ILE A 141 2.72 6.22 -0.33
C ILE A 141 3.14 7.64 0.11
N GLY A 142 2.20 8.43 0.64
CA GLY A 142 2.47 9.81 1.07
C GLY A 142 3.35 9.91 2.33
N LEU A 143 3.34 8.90 3.21
CA LEU A 143 4.10 8.92 4.46
C LEU A 143 5.44 8.19 4.35
N GLY A 144 5.59 7.27 3.40
CA GLY A 144 6.82 6.52 3.18
C GLY A 144 7.12 5.46 4.24
N GLN A 145 6.38 5.41 5.35
CA GLN A 145 6.52 4.44 6.43
C GLN A 145 5.15 4.03 7.00
N GLY A 146 5.07 2.80 7.53
CA GLY A 146 3.84 2.22 8.10
C GLY A 146 3.53 2.62 9.54
N TRP A 147 4.28 3.54 10.15
CA TRP A 147 4.07 3.96 11.53
C TRP A 147 4.39 5.44 11.72
N HIS A 148 3.81 6.04 12.74
CA HIS A 148 4.02 7.43 13.16
C HIS A 148 3.65 7.54 14.63
N LEU A 149 4.50 8.10 15.48
CA LEU A 149 4.19 8.18 16.91
C LEU A 149 3.05 9.17 17.17
N GLY A 150 3.11 10.33 16.51
CA GLY A 150 2.20 11.46 16.70
C GLY A 150 2.17 11.99 18.14
N ARG A 151 1.61 13.19 18.31
CA ARG A 151 1.37 13.81 19.63
C ARG A 151 -0.11 14.08 19.89
N GLY A 152 -0.96 13.82 18.90
CA GLY A 152 -2.40 13.98 18.97
C GLY A 152 -3.08 12.98 19.90
N PRO A 153 -4.35 13.21 20.24
CA PRO A 153 -5.08 12.32 21.13
C PRO A 153 -5.46 10.99 20.45
N GLU A 154 -5.53 10.91 19.13
CA GLU A 154 -5.87 9.67 18.42
C GLU A 154 -4.66 8.74 18.18
N PHE A 155 -4.91 7.42 18.17
CA PHE A 155 -3.98 6.40 17.66
C PHE A 155 -4.71 5.47 16.69
N VAL A 156 -4.30 5.44 15.43
CA VAL A 156 -4.94 4.66 14.36
C VAL A 156 -4.20 3.35 14.10
N LEU A 157 -4.87 2.22 14.27
CA LEU A 157 -4.27 0.88 14.31
C LEU A 157 -4.91 -0.03 13.27
N GLU A 158 -4.07 -0.76 12.52
CA GLU A 158 -4.53 -1.89 11.72
C GLU A 158 -4.78 -3.09 12.64
N GLY A 159 -6.01 -3.60 12.66
CA GLY A 159 -6.43 -4.72 13.48
C GLY A 159 -6.15 -6.07 12.81
N ASP A 160 -4.99 -6.65 13.13
CA ASP A 160 -4.57 -7.96 12.62
C ASP A 160 -5.19 -9.12 13.44
N GLU A 161 -5.89 -10.00 12.73
CA GLU A 161 -6.56 -11.19 13.26
C GLU A 161 -5.62 -12.38 13.50
N TYR A 162 -4.36 -12.33 13.03
CA TYR A 162 -3.37 -13.36 13.34
C TYR A 162 -3.09 -13.45 14.84
N ASP A 163 -2.64 -14.64 15.27
CA ASP A 163 -2.20 -14.88 16.63
C ASP A 163 -0.98 -14.00 17.03
N THR A 164 -0.92 -13.70 18.33
CA THR A 164 0.01 -12.75 18.93
C THR A 164 1.42 -13.33 19.12
N ALA A 165 1.54 -14.46 19.82
CA ALA A 165 2.81 -15.10 20.16
C ALA A 165 2.60 -16.60 20.47
N TYR A 166 3.66 -17.39 20.66
CA TYR A 166 3.47 -18.82 21.01
C TYR A 166 2.77 -19.02 22.36
N PHE A 167 2.86 -18.06 23.28
CA PHE A 167 2.21 -18.08 24.60
C PHE A 167 0.87 -17.35 24.63
N ASP A 168 0.49 -16.70 23.54
CA ASP A 168 -0.77 -15.98 23.39
C ASP A 168 -1.35 -16.21 21.99
N LYS A 169 -2.34 -17.11 21.93
CA LYS A 169 -3.04 -17.48 20.70
C LYS A 169 -4.23 -16.57 20.38
N GLY A 170 -4.46 -15.52 21.17
CA GLY A 170 -5.40 -14.47 20.82
C GLY A 170 -4.90 -13.64 19.63
N SER A 171 -5.84 -13.01 18.93
CA SER A 171 -5.53 -12.10 17.82
C SER A 171 -4.91 -10.80 18.31
N LYS A 172 -4.00 -10.23 17.51
CA LYS A 172 -3.25 -9.00 17.87
C LYS A 172 -4.15 -7.82 18.22
N PHE A 173 -5.26 -7.65 17.49
CA PHE A 173 -6.17 -6.54 17.75
C PHE A 173 -6.82 -6.55 19.14
N LEU A 174 -6.78 -7.70 19.86
CA LEU A 174 -7.35 -7.79 21.20
C LEU A 174 -6.56 -6.98 22.23
N HIS A 175 -5.31 -6.61 21.91
CA HIS A 175 -4.45 -5.78 22.77
C HIS A 175 -4.65 -4.28 22.59
N TYR A 176 -5.45 -3.85 21.61
CA TYR A 176 -5.53 -2.44 21.20
C TYR A 176 -6.66 -1.65 21.87
N HIS A 177 -7.56 -2.31 22.60
CA HIS A 177 -8.65 -1.68 23.38
C HIS A 177 -9.34 -0.51 22.64
N PRO A 178 -10.06 -0.77 21.54
CA PRO A 178 -10.62 0.29 20.69
C PRO A 178 -11.69 1.13 21.40
N ASP A 179 -11.55 2.46 21.35
CA ASP A 179 -12.65 3.40 21.63
C ASP A 179 -13.55 3.56 20.39
N SER A 180 -12.95 3.49 19.22
CA SER A 180 -13.66 3.45 17.94
C SER A 180 -13.11 2.35 17.05
N ALA A 181 -13.98 1.74 16.26
CA ALA A 181 -13.59 0.66 15.37
C ALA A 181 -14.27 0.76 14.01
N ILE A 182 -13.58 0.27 12.98
CA ILE A 182 -14.16 -0.03 11.67
C ILE A 182 -14.10 -1.55 11.48
N LEU A 183 -15.21 -2.16 11.06
CA LEU A 183 -15.28 -3.56 10.65
C LEU A 183 -15.63 -3.65 9.17
N THR A 184 -14.64 -3.94 8.32
CA THR A 184 -14.75 -3.89 6.86
C THR A 184 -15.40 -5.12 6.24
N SER A 185 -15.05 -6.31 6.74
CA SER A 185 -15.59 -7.59 6.28
C SER A 185 -15.25 -8.71 7.27
N VAL A 186 -16.02 -9.80 7.26
CA VAL A 186 -15.69 -11.03 7.98
C VAL A 186 -15.87 -12.21 7.02
N GLU A 187 -14.76 -12.83 6.63
CA GLU A 187 -14.66 -13.99 5.74
C GLU A 187 -13.67 -15.00 6.32
N LEU A 188 -13.75 -16.26 5.91
CA LEU A 188 -12.74 -17.25 6.27
C LEU A 188 -11.41 -16.88 5.59
N ASP A 189 -10.38 -16.66 6.39
CA ASP A 189 -9.00 -16.46 5.97
C ASP A 189 -8.10 -17.06 7.05
N HIS A 190 -6.77 -16.99 6.88
CA HIS A 190 -5.77 -17.54 7.79
C HIS A 190 -6.11 -18.97 8.23
N VAL A 191 -6.40 -19.82 7.23
CA VAL A 191 -6.78 -21.23 7.41
C VAL A 191 -5.69 -22.08 8.08
N ASP A 192 -4.52 -21.50 8.34
CA ASP A 192 -3.47 -22.07 9.18
C ASP A 192 -3.75 -21.95 10.69
N ILE A 193 -4.54 -20.95 11.12
CA ILE A 193 -4.86 -20.70 12.54
C ILE A 193 -6.36 -20.83 12.84
N PHE A 194 -7.23 -20.61 11.84
CA PHE A 194 -8.67 -20.80 11.97
C PHE A 194 -9.10 -22.08 11.27
N SER A 195 -9.58 -23.04 12.05
CA SER A 195 -10.06 -24.33 11.53
C SER A 195 -11.46 -24.21 10.94
N THR A 196 -12.25 -23.24 11.40
CA THR A 196 -13.63 -23.02 10.93
C THR A 196 -13.96 -21.53 10.81
N PHE A 197 -14.94 -21.21 9.98
CA PHE A 197 -15.42 -19.84 9.85
C PHE A 197 -16.08 -19.31 11.15
N GLU A 198 -16.62 -20.19 12.00
CA GLU A 198 -17.19 -19.76 13.27
C GLU A 198 -16.12 -19.31 14.27
N GLU A 199 -14.91 -19.88 14.24
CA GLU A 199 -13.78 -19.38 15.02
C GLU A 199 -13.37 -17.97 14.60
N VAL A 200 -13.42 -17.67 13.29
CA VAL A 200 -13.20 -16.32 12.77
C VAL A 200 -14.26 -15.36 13.30
N ARG A 201 -15.55 -15.71 13.20
CA ARG A 201 -16.65 -14.90 13.72
C ARG A 201 -16.51 -14.64 15.22
N GLU A 202 -16.19 -15.67 16.00
CA GLU A 202 -16.03 -15.55 17.45
C GLU A 202 -14.86 -14.62 17.82
N THR A 203 -13.78 -14.68 17.05
CA THR A 203 -12.62 -13.79 17.20
C THR A 203 -12.99 -12.33 16.96
N PHE A 204 -13.77 -12.03 15.92
CA PHE A 204 -14.29 -10.68 15.71
C PHE A 204 -15.40 -10.28 16.69
N ARG A 205 -16.20 -11.21 17.23
CA ARG A 205 -17.16 -10.90 18.32
C ARG A 205 -16.44 -10.44 19.57
N LYS A 206 -15.33 -11.10 19.93
CA LYS A 206 -14.46 -10.68 21.05
C LYS A 206 -13.92 -9.28 20.81
N PHE A 207 -13.43 -8.97 19.61
CA PHE A 207 -12.99 -7.62 19.23
C PHE A 207 -14.08 -6.58 19.44
N VAL A 208 -15.26 -6.80 18.86
CA VAL A 208 -16.39 -5.87 18.94
C VAL A 208 -16.84 -5.68 20.38
N ALA A 209 -16.79 -6.71 21.21
CA ALA A 209 -17.13 -6.64 22.63
C ALA A 209 -16.13 -5.85 23.48
N LEU A 210 -14.89 -5.59 22.99
CA LEU A 210 -13.92 -4.73 23.67
C LEU A 210 -14.28 -3.24 23.57
N ILE A 211 -15.11 -2.86 22.60
CA ILE A 211 -15.49 -1.45 22.40
C ILE A 211 -16.37 -1.01 23.58
N PRO A 212 -16.02 0.08 24.29
CA PRO A 212 -16.78 0.51 25.45
C PRO A 212 -18.18 1.01 25.06
N PRO A 213 -19.17 1.04 25.96
CA PRO A 213 -20.53 1.48 25.65
C PRO A 213 -20.64 2.88 25.02
N GLU A 214 -19.77 3.80 25.43
CA GLU A 214 -19.62 5.16 24.89
C GLU A 214 -18.86 5.22 23.55
N GLY A 215 -18.28 4.09 23.12
CA GLY A 215 -17.51 3.96 21.90
C GLY A 215 -18.36 3.93 20.63
N HIS A 216 -17.68 3.69 19.51
CA HIS A 216 -18.30 3.77 18.18
C HIS A 216 -17.79 2.69 17.24
N LEU A 217 -18.71 1.89 16.67
CA LEU A 217 -18.42 0.91 15.63
C LEU A 217 -19.02 1.34 14.29
N VAL A 218 -18.19 1.43 13.26
CA VAL A 218 -18.61 1.60 11.86
C VAL A 218 -18.45 0.27 11.12
N VAL A 219 -19.52 -0.29 10.57
CA VAL A 219 -19.54 -1.65 9.99
C VAL A 219 -20.04 -1.67 8.55
N CYS A 220 -19.41 -2.50 7.72
CA CYS A 220 -19.81 -2.67 6.33
C CYS A 220 -21.14 -3.44 6.22
N ALA A 221 -22.19 -2.77 5.74
CA ALA A 221 -23.51 -3.37 5.52
C ALA A 221 -23.51 -4.43 4.40
N GLU A 222 -22.47 -4.41 3.55
CA GLU A 222 -22.33 -5.33 2.42
C GLU A 222 -21.73 -6.68 2.82
N SER A 223 -21.22 -6.78 4.05
CA SER A 223 -20.76 -8.03 4.64
C SER A 223 -21.79 -8.49 5.67
N ALA A 224 -22.62 -9.46 5.29
CA ALA A 224 -23.64 -10.04 6.17
C ALA A 224 -23.02 -10.58 7.48
N ASP A 225 -21.84 -11.19 7.39
CA ASP A 225 -21.09 -11.69 8.55
C ASP A 225 -20.54 -10.57 9.44
N ALA A 226 -20.04 -9.48 8.87
CA ALA A 226 -19.63 -8.32 9.66
C ALA A 226 -20.83 -7.72 10.42
N MET A 227 -21.98 -7.61 9.76
CA MET A 227 -23.23 -7.16 10.40
C MET A 227 -23.69 -8.10 11.52
N ALA A 228 -23.61 -9.42 11.30
CA ALA A 228 -23.95 -10.42 12.31
C ALA A 228 -23.00 -10.36 13.52
N VAL A 229 -21.70 -10.15 13.30
CA VAL A 229 -20.72 -9.94 14.37
C VAL A 229 -20.97 -8.63 15.12
N ALA A 230 -21.28 -7.55 14.39
CA ALA A 230 -21.54 -6.23 14.97
C ALA A 230 -22.76 -6.21 15.91
N ALA A 231 -23.68 -7.18 15.79
CA ALA A 231 -24.80 -7.34 16.73
C ALA A 231 -24.35 -7.62 18.19
N ALA A 232 -23.09 -8.03 18.40
CA ALA A 232 -22.52 -8.21 19.73
C ALA A 232 -22.01 -6.89 20.37
N ALA A 233 -21.96 -5.78 19.62
CA ALA A 233 -21.55 -4.48 20.15
C ALA A 233 -22.51 -3.98 21.23
N ARG A 234 -21.93 -3.35 22.25
CA ARG A 234 -22.68 -2.63 23.31
C ARG A 234 -22.64 -1.11 23.13
N CYS A 235 -22.00 -0.66 22.06
CA CYS A 235 -21.74 0.74 21.74
C CYS A 235 -22.63 1.23 20.61
N ARG A 236 -22.43 2.47 20.17
CA ARG A 236 -23.12 2.98 18.98
C ARG A 236 -22.60 2.26 17.72
N VAL A 237 -23.51 1.69 16.94
CA VAL A 237 -23.21 1.03 15.67
C VAL A 237 -23.76 1.83 14.50
N GLU A 238 -22.91 2.15 13.53
CA GLU A 238 -23.26 2.83 12.28
C GLU A 238 -22.88 1.95 11.09
N ALA A 239 -23.84 1.60 10.24
CA ALA A 239 -23.59 0.78 9.06
C ALA A 239 -23.28 1.66 7.83
N TYR A 240 -22.36 1.20 6.98
CA TYR A 240 -21.99 1.86 5.73
C TYR A 240 -22.14 0.98 4.48
N ALA A 241 -22.43 1.59 3.33
CA ALA A 241 -22.53 0.87 2.05
C ALA A 241 -22.14 1.73 0.83
N VAL A 242 -21.97 1.08 -0.32
CA VAL A 242 -21.96 1.74 -1.63
C VAL A 242 -23.22 1.34 -2.39
N VAL A 243 -24.06 2.33 -2.71
CA VAL A 243 -25.35 2.12 -3.35
C VAL A 243 -25.21 2.23 -4.86
N ASP A 244 -25.74 1.24 -5.58
CA ASP A 244 -25.72 1.22 -7.04
C ASP A 244 -26.64 2.31 -7.62
N GLN A 245 -26.34 2.77 -8.84
CA GLN A 245 -27.14 3.80 -9.48
C GLN A 245 -28.59 3.34 -9.66
N GLY A 246 -29.53 4.19 -9.22
CA GLY A 246 -30.97 3.91 -9.31
C GLY A 246 -31.51 3.00 -8.20
N SER A 247 -30.69 2.59 -7.23
CA SER A 247 -31.12 1.85 -6.05
C SER A 247 -31.28 2.76 -4.83
N GLU A 248 -32.16 2.37 -3.92
CA GLU A 248 -32.27 3.00 -2.59
C GLU A 248 -31.21 2.44 -1.63
N ALA A 249 -30.87 3.24 -0.61
CA ALA A 249 -29.98 2.76 0.45
C ALA A 249 -30.68 1.65 1.26
N PRO A 250 -29.99 0.54 1.59
CA PRO A 250 -30.58 -0.51 2.41
C PRO A 250 -31.03 0.01 3.79
N ALA A 251 -32.09 -0.57 4.33
CA ALA A 251 -32.58 -0.21 5.65
C ALA A 251 -31.49 -0.40 6.73
N GLY A 252 -31.37 0.56 7.64
CA GLY A 252 -30.35 0.54 8.71
C GLY A 252 -28.96 1.04 8.28
N VAL A 253 -28.75 1.37 7.00
CA VAL A 253 -27.51 2.00 6.55
C VAL A 253 -27.51 3.49 6.90
N THR A 254 -26.55 3.90 7.71
CA THR A 254 -26.40 5.28 8.18
C THR A 254 -25.46 6.13 7.32
N TRP A 255 -24.51 5.49 6.65
CA TRP A 255 -23.53 6.14 5.78
C TRP A 255 -23.50 5.48 4.42
N TYR A 256 -23.63 6.23 3.33
CA TYR A 256 -23.51 5.61 2.01
C TYR A 256 -23.00 6.56 0.94
N ALA A 257 -22.27 5.97 0.01
CA ALA A 257 -21.93 6.59 -1.26
C ALA A 257 -22.96 6.19 -2.32
N HIS A 258 -23.39 7.13 -3.14
CA HIS A 258 -24.21 6.89 -4.33
C HIS A 258 -23.72 7.76 -5.50
N HIS A 259 -24.29 7.58 -6.69
CA HIS A 259 -23.83 8.23 -7.93
C HIS A 259 -22.32 8.10 -8.15
N VAL A 260 -21.80 6.87 -8.02
CA VAL A 260 -20.38 6.61 -8.26
C VAL A 260 -20.07 6.75 -9.75
N GLU A 261 -19.12 7.63 -10.08
CA GLU A 261 -18.67 7.94 -11.44
C GLU A 261 -17.16 7.74 -11.56
N TYR A 262 -16.73 7.28 -12.73
CA TYR A 262 -15.32 7.01 -13.03
C TYR A 262 -14.85 7.97 -14.13
N ALA A 263 -13.98 8.90 -13.79
CA ALA A 263 -13.40 9.82 -14.75
C ALA A 263 -12.37 9.12 -15.65
N LYS A 264 -12.12 9.65 -16.85
CA LYS A 264 -11.04 9.17 -17.74
C LYS A 264 -9.66 9.27 -17.08
N SER A 265 -9.46 10.28 -16.23
CA SER A 265 -8.26 10.44 -15.40
C SER A 265 -8.09 9.29 -14.40
N GLY A 266 -9.15 8.53 -14.10
CA GLY A 266 -9.16 7.45 -13.10
C GLY A 266 -9.71 7.81 -11.76
N ARG A 267 -9.95 9.09 -11.53
CA ARG A 267 -10.58 9.55 -10.31
C ARG A 267 -11.99 8.98 -10.22
N VAL A 268 -12.36 8.59 -9.02
CA VAL A 268 -13.70 8.10 -8.70
C VAL A 268 -14.39 9.19 -7.89
N SER A 269 -15.54 9.67 -8.36
CA SER A 269 -16.36 10.62 -7.63
C SER A 269 -17.67 10.00 -7.18
N PHE A 270 -18.20 10.43 -6.04
CA PHE A 270 -19.47 9.95 -5.51
C PHE A 270 -20.12 11.02 -4.61
N GLU A 271 -21.43 10.92 -4.42
CA GLU A 271 -22.16 11.71 -3.43
C GLU A 271 -22.24 10.94 -2.11
N LEU A 272 -21.97 11.62 -0.99
CA LEU A 272 -21.97 11.03 0.33
C LEU A 272 -23.19 11.51 1.13
N VAL A 273 -23.89 10.55 1.75
CA VAL A 273 -24.91 10.81 2.77
C VAL A 273 -24.47 10.17 4.08
N GLY A 274 -24.65 10.89 5.19
CA GLY A 274 -24.30 10.43 6.52
C GLY A 274 -25.33 10.87 7.55
N ARG A 275 -25.93 9.90 8.26
CA ARG A 275 -27.01 10.11 9.24
C ARG A 275 -28.23 10.83 8.63
N GLY A 276 -28.56 10.50 7.38
CA GLY A 276 -29.66 11.11 6.62
C GLY A 276 -29.37 12.49 6.03
N GLU A 277 -28.18 13.06 6.27
CA GLU A 277 -27.79 14.37 5.75
C GLU A 277 -26.82 14.23 4.57
N ALA A 278 -27.03 15.02 3.52
CA ALA A 278 -26.09 15.13 2.42
C ALA A 278 -24.78 15.79 2.90
N ARG A 279 -23.65 15.11 2.70
CA ARG A 279 -22.29 15.60 3.04
C ARG A 279 -21.56 16.19 1.82
N GLY A 280 -22.19 16.10 0.65
CA GLY A 280 -21.69 16.63 -0.62
C GLY A 280 -20.93 15.60 -1.45
N ARG A 281 -20.31 16.07 -2.53
CA ARG A 281 -19.55 15.24 -3.46
C ARG A 281 -18.11 15.06 -2.98
N PHE A 282 -17.61 13.84 -3.09
CA PHE A 282 -16.23 13.46 -2.79
C PHE A 282 -15.57 12.88 -4.05
N GLU A 283 -14.25 12.94 -4.09
CA GLU A 283 -13.45 12.40 -5.17
C GLU A 283 -12.20 11.73 -4.60
N THR A 284 -11.87 10.54 -5.08
CA THR A 284 -10.72 9.75 -4.60
C THR A 284 -9.91 9.21 -5.77
N LEU A 285 -8.63 8.93 -5.51
CA LEU A 285 -7.74 8.21 -6.42
C LEU A 285 -7.93 6.68 -6.34
N LEU A 286 -8.57 6.18 -5.28
CA LEU A 286 -8.75 4.75 -5.09
C LEU A 286 -9.83 4.22 -6.03
N ALA A 287 -9.46 3.28 -6.89
CA ALA A 287 -10.38 2.68 -7.84
C ALA A 287 -11.15 1.50 -7.23
N GLY A 288 -12.42 1.36 -7.61
CA GLY A 288 -13.24 0.20 -7.28
C GLY A 288 -14.22 0.41 -6.14
N ARG A 289 -15.31 -0.34 -6.17
CA ARG A 289 -16.45 -0.24 -5.23
C ARG A 289 -16.03 -0.45 -3.78
N HIS A 290 -15.22 -1.47 -3.51
CA HIS A 290 -14.70 -1.74 -2.16
C HIS A 290 -13.88 -0.56 -1.61
N ASN A 291 -13.11 0.12 -2.45
CA ASN A 291 -12.34 1.29 -2.03
C ASN A 291 -13.23 2.50 -1.76
N VAL A 292 -14.31 2.70 -2.51
CA VAL A 292 -15.32 3.72 -2.14
C VAL A 292 -15.91 3.40 -0.77
N GLY A 293 -16.22 2.12 -0.48
CA GLY A 293 -16.65 1.69 0.85
C GLY A 293 -15.63 1.99 1.96
N ASN A 294 -14.35 1.67 1.74
CA ASN A 294 -13.25 2.02 2.65
C ASN A 294 -13.19 3.54 2.92
N VAL A 295 -13.39 4.35 1.87
CA VAL A 295 -13.44 5.81 1.99
C VAL A 295 -14.62 6.27 2.83
N VAL A 296 -15.83 5.73 2.60
CA VAL A 296 -17.02 6.06 3.40
C VAL A 296 -16.79 5.74 4.89
N ALA A 297 -16.22 4.57 5.21
CA ALA A 297 -15.93 4.17 6.57
C ALA A 297 -14.94 5.11 7.27
N ALA A 298 -13.85 5.49 6.59
CA ALA A 298 -12.86 6.42 7.12
C ALA A 298 -13.45 7.84 7.31
N ILE A 299 -14.29 8.31 6.38
CA ILE A 299 -14.98 9.60 6.50
C ILE A 299 -15.91 9.60 7.73
N ALA A 300 -16.68 8.53 7.94
CA ALA A 300 -17.60 8.42 9.08
C ALA A 300 -16.87 8.61 10.42
N ILE A 301 -15.73 7.93 10.62
CA ILE A 301 -14.91 8.11 11.82
C ILE A 301 -14.28 9.51 11.88
N ALA A 302 -13.69 10.01 10.79
CA ALA A 302 -13.04 11.32 10.79
C ALA A 302 -14.01 12.47 11.17
N LEU A 303 -15.24 12.44 10.64
CA LEU A 303 -16.28 13.41 10.97
C LEU A 303 -16.75 13.27 12.43
N ASP A 304 -16.87 12.04 12.92
CA ASP A 304 -17.23 11.78 14.32
C ASP A 304 -16.15 12.28 15.31
N ARG A 305 -14.88 12.23 14.89
CA ARG A 305 -13.75 12.87 15.59
C ARG A 305 -13.71 14.39 15.46
N GLY A 306 -14.69 15.01 14.79
CA GLY A 306 -14.83 16.46 14.67
C GLY A 306 -13.91 17.09 13.63
N VAL A 307 -13.44 16.33 12.64
CA VAL A 307 -12.77 16.91 11.47
C VAL A 307 -13.81 17.59 10.57
N GLN A 308 -13.48 18.77 10.05
CA GLN A 308 -14.38 19.50 9.15
C GLN A 308 -14.51 18.78 7.80
N VAL A 309 -15.74 18.72 7.27
CA VAL A 309 -16.05 18.02 6.01
C VAL A 309 -15.21 18.50 4.83
N GLU A 310 -14.90 19.80 4.77
CA GLU A 310 -14.08 20.39 3.70
C GLU A 310 -12.63 19.88 3.74
N ILE A 311 -12.06 19.72 4.94
CA ILE A 311 -10.73 19.15 5.13
C ILE A 311 -10.74 17.67 4.73
N VAL A 312 -11.74 16.92 5.20
CA VAL A 312 -11.89 15.50 4.84
C VAL A 312 -11.99 15.34 3.32
N ARG A 313 -12.79 16.18 2.65
CA ARG A 313 -12.97 16.10 1.19
C ARG A 313 -11.66 16.30 0.44
N ARG A 314 -10.87 17.31 0.81
CA ARG A 314 -9.54 17.55 0.22
C ARG A 314 -8.58 16.40 0.52
N ALA A 315 -8.58 15.89 1.75
CA ALA A 315 -7.70 14.81 2.18
C ALA A 315 -8.00 13.49 1.46
N VAL A 316 -9.27 13.13 1.27
CA VAL A 316 -9.69 11.97 0.45
C VAL A 316 -9.16 12.08 -0.99
N GLY A 317 -9.21 13.28 -1.58
CA GLY A 317 -8.77 13.53 -2.95
C GLY A 317 -7.26 13.51 -3.17
N SER A 318 -6.47 13.65 -2.09
CA SER A 318 -5.00 13.64 -2.10
C SER A 318 -4.37 12.33 -1.63
N PHE A 319 -5.16 11.40 -1.08
CA PHE A 319 -4.64 10.11 -0.63
C PHE A 319 -4.10 9.29 -1.80
N ALA A 320 -2.78 9.14 -1.86
CA ALA A 320 -2.07 8.49 -2.96
C ALA A 320 -2.15 6.96 -2.97
N GLY A 321 -2.74 6.35 -1.93
CA GLY A 321 -2.81 4.90 -1.77
C GLY A 321 -1.69 4.32 -0.90
N VAL A 322 -1.57 3.00 -0.97
CA VAL A 322 -0.62 2.20 -0.18
C VAL A 322 0.24 1.38 -1.14
N ARG A 323 1.53 1.22 -0.84
CA ARG A 323 2.41 0.36 -1.63
C ARG A 323 1.83 -1.05 -1.72
N ARG A 324 2.07 -1.72 -2.86
CA ARG A 324 1.57 -3.07 -3.18
C ARG A 324 0.04 -3.21 -3.17
N ARG A 325 -0.69 -2.11 -3.41
CA ARG A 325 -2.15 -2.10 -3.66
C ARG A 325 -2.38 -1.41 -5.00
N GLN A 326 -2.43 -2.21 -6.08
CA GLN A 326 -2.40 -1.74 -7.47
C GLN A 326 -1.24 -0.76 -7.72
N GLU A 327 -0.06 -1.03 -7.16
CA GLU A 327 1.08 -0.13 -7.30
C GLU A 327 1.68 -0.26 -8.70
N LEU A 328 1.71 0.84 -9.46
CA LEU A 328 2.47 0.89 -10.71
C LEU A 328 3.97 0.82 -10.39
N ARG A 329 4.65 -0.19 -10.96
CA ARG A 329 6.08 -0.44 -10.76
C ARG A 329 6.93 0.15 -11.88
N GLY A 330 6.39 0.18 -13.09
CA GLY A 330 7.09 0.69 -14.27
C GLY A 330 6.26 0.53 -15.53
N ILE A 331 6.74 1.17 -16.60
CA ILE A 331 6.24 0.97 -17.96
C ILE A 331 7.44 0.70 -18.87
N ALA A 332 7.39 -0.40 -19.62
CA ALA A 332 8.42 -0.80 -20.59
C ALA A 332 7.72 -1.21 -21.89
N GLY A 333 8.20 -0.76 -23.05
CA GLY A 333 7.59 -1.11 -24.35
C GLY A 333 6.09 -0.76 -24.46
N GLY A 334 5.58 0.18 -23.66
CA GLY A 334 4.15 0.50 -23.57
C GLY A 334 3.30 -0.47 -22.73
N VAL A 335 3.92 -1.48 -22.11
CA VAL A 335 3.29 -2.42 -21.17
C VAL A 335 3.37 -1.87 -19.76
N TRP A 336 2.25 -1.86 -19.05
CA TRP A 336 2.16 -1.40 -17.67
C TRP A 336 2.38 -2.57 -16.71
N VAL A 337 3.28 -2.44 -15.73
CA VAL A 337 3.54 -3.49 -14.74
C VAL A 337 3.10 -3.04 -13.36
N LEU A 338 2.11 -3.73 -12.80
CA LEU A 338 1.49 -3.45 -11.49
C LEU A 338 1.84 -4.54 -10.46
N ASP A 339 1.93 -4.14 -9.19
CA ASP A 339 2.10 -5.01 -8.01
C ASP A 339 0.86 -4.92 -7.11
N ASP A 340 0.28 -6.06 -6.73
CA ASP A 340 -0.78 -6.13 -5.75
C ASP A 340 -0.60 -7.30 -4.77
N TYR A 341 -0.87 -7.02 -3.49
CA TYR A 341 -0.80 -7.97 -2.38
C TYR A 341 -1.95 -9.00 -2.37
N ALA A 342 -2.96 -8.83 -3.22
CA ALA A 342 -4.12 -9.71 -3.29
C ALA A 342 -3.72 -11.19 -3.42
N HIS A 343 -4.17 -11.99 -2.46
CA HIS A 343 -3.87 -13.42 -2.34
C HIS A 343 -5.12 -14.27 -2.04
N HIS A 344 -6.16 -13.68 -1.45
CA HIS A 344 -7.46 -14.32 -1.25
C HIS A 344 -8.32 -14.19 -2.52
N PRO A 345 -9.15 -15.19 -2.91
CA PRO A 345 -9.98 -15.11 -4.11
C PRO A 345 -10.84 -13.84 -4.19
N THR A 346 -11.44 -13.41 -3.07
CA THR A 346 -12.19 -12.14 -3.01
C THR A 346 -11.30 -10.95 -3.40
N ALA A 347 -10.10 -10.85 -2.83
CA ALA A 347 -9.17 -9.75 -3.12
C ALA A 347 -8.67 -9.79 -4.58
N VAL A 348 -8.36 -10.98 -5.11
CA VAL A 348 -7.95 -11.16 -6.52
C VAL A 348 -9.07 -10.71 -7.46
N ARG A 349 -10.31 -11.16 -7.21
CA ARG A 349 -11.50 -10.79 -7.99
C ARG A 349 -11.72 -9.29 -8.00
N GLU A 350 -11.71 -8.66 -6.83
CA GLU A 350 -11.97 -7.22 -6.72
C GLU A 350 -10.83 -6.38 -7.32
N THR A 351 -9.59 -6.86 -7.23
CA THR A 351 -8.43 -6.24 -7.91
C THR A 351 -8.61 -6.28 -9.42
N LEU A 352 -8.89 -7.45 -10.01
CA LEU A 352 -9.06 -7.59 -11.46
C LEU A 352 -10.30 -6.87 -11.98
N LYS A 353 -11.40 -6.85 -11.23
CA LYS A 353 -12.57 -5.99 -11.52
C LYS A 353 -12.20 -4.51 -11.55
N GLY A 354 -11.44 -4.04 -10.56
CA GLY A 354 -10.96 -2.66 -10.49
C GLY A 354 -10.09 -2.30 -11.70
N LEU A 355 -9.13 -3.16 -12.03
CA LEU A 355 -8.27 -2.99 -13.20
C LEU A 355 -9.06 -3.00 -14.52
N ARG A 356 -10.03 -3.90 -14.67
CA ARG A 356 -10.90 -3.93 -15.87
C ARG A 356 -11.70 -2.64 -16.04
N ARG A 357 -12.23 -2.07 -14.95
CA ARG A 357 -12.92 -0.77 -15.01
C ARG A 357 -11.96 0.37 -15.35
N ARG A 358 -10.75 0.36 -14.79
CA ARG A 358 -9.72 1.37 -15.05
C ARG A 358 -9.19 1.30 -16.48
N PHE A 359 -9.07 0.09 -17.03
CA PHE A 359 -8.47 -0.20 -18.33
C PHE A 359 -9.43 -1.02 -19.22
N PRO A 360 -10.60 -0.48 -19.60
CA PRO A 360 -11.68 -1.26 -20.21
C PRO A 360 -11.32 -1.88 -21.56
N LYS A 361 -10.36 -1.29 -22.29
CA LYS A 361 -9.94 -1.71 -23.63
C LYS A 361 -8.57 -2.39 -23.68
N ARG A 362 -7.87 -2.52 -22.55
CA ARG A 362 -6.53 -3.10 -22.48
C ARG A 362 -6.61 -4.57 -22.10
N ARG A 363 -5.66 -5.39 -22.53
CA ARG A 363 -5.55 -6.74 -21.99
C ARG A 363 -4.96 -6.70 -20.58
N ILE A 364 -5.44 -7.57 -19.72
CA ILE A 364 -4.97 -7.74 -18.33
C ILE A 364 -4.36 -9.13 -18.22
N LEU A 365 -3.04 -9.18 -18.07
CA LEU A 365 -2.27 -10.40 -17.87
C LEU A 365 -1.97 -10.52 -16.37
N ALA A 366 -2.45 -11.57 -15.72
CA ALA A 366 -2.23 -11.79 -14.29
C ALA A 366 -1.11 -12.82 -14.07
N ALA A 367 -0.08 -12.46 -13.31
CA ALA A 367 0.92 -13.40 -12.79
C ALA A 367 0.64 -13.63 -11.31
N TYR A 368 0.36 -14.86 -10.90
CA TYR A 368 -0.10 -15.18 -9.54
C TYR A 368 0.88 -16.10 -8.81
N GLU A 369 1.29 -15.75 -7.59
CA GLU A 369 2.12 -16.59 -6.72
C GLU A 369 1.31 -17.06 -5.49
N PRO A 370 0.93 -18.34 -5.40
CA PRO A 370 0.32 -18.92 -4.20
C PRO A 370 1.32 -18.91 -3.01
N ARG A 371 1.32 -17.82 -2.23
CA ARG A 371 2.33 -17.58 -1.17
C ARG A 371 1.80 -17.44 0.25
N SER A 372 0.65 -16.80 0.43
CA SER A 372 0.06 -16.61 1.77
C SER A 372 -0.29 -17.95 2.43
N ALA A 373 -0.50 -17.98 3.74
CA ALA A 373 -0.94 -19.20 4.41
C ALA A 373 -2.24 -19.75 3.81
N THR A 374 -3.15 -18.87 3.41
CA THR A 374 -4.43 -19.23 2.80
C THR A 374 -4.28 -19.71 1.36
N SER A 375 -3.62 -18.92 0.51
CA SER A 375 -3.46 -19.25 -0.91
C SER A 375 -2.64 -20.52 -1.16
N ARG A 376 -1.84 -20.97 -0.18
CA ARG A 376 -1.06 -22.21 -0.29
C ARG A 376 -1.87 -23.48 -0.02
N ARG A 377 -3.12 -23.34 0.46
CA ARG A 377 -4.01 -24.46 0.75
C ARG A 377 -5.16 -24.52 -0.24
N ARG A 378 -5.68 -25.73 -0.46
CA ARG A 378 -6.75 -26.00 -1.42
C ARG A 378 -8.14 -25.54 -0.96
N THR A 379 -8.27 -24.94 0.21
CA THR A 379 -9.56 -24.50 0.81
C THR A 379 -10.41 -23.70 -0.17
N PHE A 380 -9.76 -22.83 -0.96
CA PHE A 380 -10.42 -21.96 -1.94
C PHE A 380 -10.05 -22.31 -3.39
N GLN A 381 -9.62 -23.56 -3.65
CA GLN A 381 -9.11 -24.00 -4.96
C GLN A 381 -10.04 -23.61 -6.11
N ASP A 382 -11.33 -23.89 -5.94
CA ASP A 382 -12.33 -23.72 -7.00
C ASP A 382 -12.78 -22.25 -7.10
N ASP A 383 -12.74 -21.49 -6.00
CA ASP A 383 -13.10 -20.07 -5.98
C ASP A 383 -12.15 -19.19 -6.80
N PHE A 384 -10.88 -19.60 -6.92
CA PHE A 384 -9.90 -18.87 -7.74
C PHE A 384 -10.28 -18.84 -9.22
N VAL A 385 -10.98 -19.86 -9.74
CA VAL A 385 -11.44 -19.87 -11.14
C VAL A 385 -12.31 -18.65 -11.42
N GLY A 386 -13.30 -18.40 -10.56
CA GLY A 386 -14.16 -17.21 -10.66
C GLY A 386 -13.44 -15.91 -10.32
N ALA A 387 -12.39 -15.97 -9.48
CA ALA A 387 -11.61 -14.78 -9.12
C ALA A 387 -10.82 -14.20 -10.31
N PHE A 388 -10.36 -15.06 -11.23
CA PHE A 388 -9.58 -14.64 -12.39
C PHE A 388 -10.40 -14.27 -13.63
N ALA A 389 -11.74 -14.30 -13.57
CA ALA A 389 -12.64 -14.11 -14.71
C ALA A 389 -12.49 -12.78 -15.48
N HIS A 390 -11.80 -11.78 -14.90
CA HIS A 390 -11.56 -10.47 -15.53
C HIS A 390 -10.16 -10.31 -16.14
N ALA A 391 -9.29 -11.32 -16.03
CA ALA A 391 -8.00 -11.40 -16.70
C ALA A 391 -8.16 -12.01 -18.11
N ASP A 392 -7.33 -11.58 -19.06
CA ASP A 392 -7.30 -12.12 -20.42
C ASP A 392 -6.28 -13.25 -20.58
N LEU A 393 -5.32 -13.34 -19.65
CA LEU A 393 -4.36 -14.44 -19.53
C LEU A 393 -3.87 -14.53 -18.08
N VAL A 394 -3.69 -15.76 -17.59
CA VAL A 394 -3.21 -16.03 -16.23
C VAL A 394 -1.99 -16.94 -16.25
N VAL A 395 -0.91 -16.54 -15.60
CA VAL A 395 0.23 -17.41 -15.34
C VAL A 395 0.30 -17.66 -13.84
N ILE A 396 0.19 -18.93 -13.45
CA ILE A 396 0.25 -19.36 -12.05
C ILE A 396 1.67 -19.84 -11.80
N GLY A 397 2.30 -19.26 -10.79
CA GLY A 397 3.63 -19.62 -10.34
C GLY A 397 3.65 -20.84 -9.43
N ARG A 398 4.85 -21.18 -8.95
CA ARG A 398 5.06 -22.25 -7.97
C ARG A 398 4.25 -22.03 -6.69
N LEU A 399 3.88 -23.14 -6.06
CA LEU A 399 3.42 -23.13 -4.68
C LEU A 399 4.60 -22.80 -3.75
N PHE A 400 4.54 -21.69 -3.02
CA PHE A 400 5.65 -21.26 -2.15
C PHE A 400 5.79 -22.16 -0.90
N ASP A 401 7.01 -22.59 -0.58
CA ASP A 401 7.33 -23.44 0.59
C ASP A 401 6.35 -24.63 0.81
N PRO A 402 6.14 -25.51 -0.19
CA PRO A 402 5.11 -26.55 -0.12
C PRO A 402 5.37 -27.57 1.00
N HIS A 403 6.63 -27.72 1.44
CA HIS A 403 7.02 -28.60 2.54
C HIS A 403 6.43 -28.20 3.90
N LYS A 404 5.98 -26.93 4.06
CA LYS A 404 5.32 -26.45 5.28
C LYS A 404 3.82 -26.78 5.34
N ILE A 405 3.28 -27.41 4.30
CA ILE A 405 1.85 -27.74 4.18
C ILE A 405 1.69 -29.26 3.98
N PRO A 406 0.79 -29.94 4.72
CA PRO A 406 0.45 -31.35 4.47
C PRO A 406 0.04 -31.59 3.01
N LYS A 407 0.46 -32.72 2.41
CA LYS A 407 0.31 -32.96 0.96
C LYS A 407 -1.14 -32.88 0.48
N ASP A 408 -2.08 -33.36 1.26
CA ASP A 408 -3.51 -33.43 1.00
C ASP A 408 -4.24 -32.09 1.13
N GLU A 409 -3.64 -31.13 1.85
CA GLU A 409 -4.14 -29.77 2.02
C GLU A 409 -3.60 -28.77 0.99
N ARG A 410 -2.56 -29.14 0.22
CA ARG A 410 -1.88 -28.22 -0.69
C ARG A 410 -2.79 -27.73 -1.81
N PHE A 411 -2.70 -26.43 -2.06
CA PHE A 411 -3.21 -25.84 -3.30
C PHE A 411 -2.54 -26.49 -4.51
N ASP A 412 -3.29 -26.71 -5.58
CA ASP A 412 -2.82 -27.31 -6.83
C ASP A 412 -2.80 -26.24 -7.93
N PRO A 413 -1.62 -25.66 -8.23
CA PRO A 413 -1.44 -24.69 -9.31
C PRO A 413 -1.80 -25.23 -10.70
N GLU A 414 -1.49 -26.49 -10.97
CA GLU A 414 -1.70 -27.12 -12.27
C GLU A 414 -3.20 -27.36 -12.51
N LYS A 415 -3.92 -27.84 -11.48
CA LYS A 415 -5.38 -27.93 -11.52
C LYS A 415 -6.02 -26.57 -11.77
N LEU A 416 -5.58 -25.49 -11.09
CA LEU A 416 -6.14 -24.16 -11.33
C LEU A 416 -5.93 -23.73 -12.79
N ALA A 417 -4.73 -23.94 -13.35
CA ALA A 417 -4.45 -23.61 -14.75
C ALA A 417 -5.39 -24.37 -15.70
N LEU A 418 -5.58 -25.68 -15.46
CA LEU A 418 -6.49 -26.52 -16.25
C LEU A 418 -7.95 -26.06 -16.15
N ASP A 419 -8.42 -25.72 -14.95
CA ASP A 419 -9.81 -25.31 -14.73
C ASP A 419 -10.10 -23.93 -15.31
N LEU A 420 -9.15 -22.99 -15.23
CA LEU A 420 -9.23 -21.70 -15.93
C LEU A 420 -9.30 -21.87 -17.44
N HIS A 421 -8.47 -22.76 -17.99
CA HIS A 421 -8.50 -23.08 -19.42
C HIS A 421 -9.87 -23.63 -19.84
N ARG A 422 -10.45 -24.54 -19.04
CA ARG A 422 -11.79 -25.09 -19.25
C ARG A 422 -12.90 -24.05 -19.13
N SER A 423 -12.73 -23.04 -18.28
CA SER A 423 -13.67 -21.92 -18.15
C SER A 423 -13.45 -20.82 -19.21
N GLY A 424 -12.53 -21.02 -20.15
CA GLY A 424 -12.29 -20.11 -21.28
C GLY A 424 -11.27 -18.99 -21.01
N THR A 425 -10.59 -19.00 -19.87
CA THR A 425 -9.49 -18.07 -19.57
C THR A 425 -8.15 -18.74 -19.91
N PRO A 426 -7.36 -18.24 -20.89
CA PRO A 426 -6.04 -18.76 -21.18
C PRO A 426 -5.17 -18.77 -19.92
N ALA A 427 -4.67 -19.95 -19.54
CA ALA A 427 -3.88 -20.09 -18.33
C ALA A 427 -2.73 -21.10 -18.50
N ALA A 428 -1.65 -20.88 -17.76
CA ALA A 428 -0.50 -21.78 -17.69
C ALA A 428 0.04 -21.84 -16.25
N HIS A 429 0.52 -23.02 -15.83
CA HIS A 429 1.33 -23.17 -14.63
C HIS A 429 2.81 -23.22 -15.04
N ILE A 430 3.64 -22.35 -14.45
CA ILE A 430 5.07 -22.27 -14.71
C ILE A 430 5.77 -22.03 -13.37
N GLU A 431 6.62 -22.95 -12.93
CA GLU A 431 7.22 -22.85 -11.59
C GLU A 431 8.36 -21.82 -11.49
N ASP A 432 9.20 -21.75 -12.52
CA ASP A 432 10.39 -20.91 -12.54
C ASP A 432 10.04 -19.46 -12.91
N VAL A 433 10.50 -18.50 -12.10
CA VAL A 433 10.16 -17.07 -12.29
C VAL A 433 10.76 -16.51 -13.56
N ASP A 434 11.95 -16.94 -13.97
CA ASP A 434 12.56 -16.47 -15.22
C ASP A 434 11.79 -17.01 -16.45
N ALA A 435 11.28 -18.24 -16.36
CA ALA A 435 10.37 -18.80 -17.36
C ALA A 435 9.00 -18.08 -17.40
N ILE A 436 8.42 -17.71 -16.24
CA ILE A 436 7.21 -16.87 -16.18
C ILE A 436 7.48 -15.54 -16.87
N VAL A 437 8.59 -14.87 -16.52
CA VAL A 437 8.99 -13.58 -17.13
C VAL A 437 9.07 -13.70 -18.64
N LYS A 438 9.75 -14.73 -19.16
CA LYS A 438 9.86 -14.97 -20.61
C LYS A 438 8.49 -15.19 -21.25
N HIS A 439 7.62 -15.98 -20.63
CA HIS A 439 6.29 -16.26 -21.14
C HIS A 439 5.42 -15.00 -21.20
N VAL A 440 5.38 -14.22 -20.11
CA VAL A 440 4.60 -12.98 -20.03
C VAL A 440 5.15 -11.91 -20.97
N ALA A 441 6.47 -11.72 -21.02
CA ALA A 441 7.10 -10.76 -21.95
C ALA A 441 6.83 -11.10 -23.42
N GLY A 442 6.78 -12.39 -23.78
CA GLY A 442 6.43 -12.83 -25.13
C GLY A 442 4.95 -12.69 -25.49
N ALA A 443 4.06 -12.64 -24.49
CA ALA A 443 2.61 -12.49 -24.68
C ALA A 443 2.13 -11.04 -24.62
N ALA A 444 2.81 -10.20 -23.84
CA ALA A 444 2.48 -8.80 -23.62
C ALA A 444 2.86 -7.92 -24.83
N GLY A 445 2.07 -6.89 -25.09
CA GLY A 445 2.34 -5.89 -26.11
C GLY A 445 1.91 -4.48 -25.69
N PRO A 446 2.28 -3.45 -26.48
CA PRO A 446 1.97 -2.06 -26.14
C PRO A 446 0.49 -1.86 -25.81
N GLY A 447 0.22 -1.23 -24.67
CA GLY A 447 -1.13 -0.99 -24.18
C GLY A 447 -1.68 -2.08 -23.26
N ASP A 448 -0.98 -3.20 -23.06
CA ASP A 448 -1.37 -4.21 -22.08
C ASP A 448 -1.02 -3.79 -20.64
N VAL A 449 -1.70 -4.42 -19.69
CA VAL A 449 -1.44 -4.29 -18.25
C VAL A 449 -1.10 -5.67 -17.70
N VAL A 450 0.09 -5.80 -17.12
CA VAL A 450 0.49 -6.97 -16.35
C VAL A 450 0.32 -6.64 -14.86
N VAL A 451 -0.34 -7.52 -14.11
CA VAL A 451 -0.44 -7.41 -12.64
C VAL A 451 0.17 -8.64 -12.00
N ALA A 452 1.12 -8.44 -11.10
CA ALA A 452 1.60 -9.50 -10.22
C ALA A 452 0.75 -9.52 -8.95
N LEU A 453 0.27 -10.71 -8.59
CA LEU A 453 -0.59 -10.97 -7.44
C LEU A 453 0.18 -11.88 -6.49
N SER A 454 0.77 -11.31 -5.44
CA SER A 454 1.56 -12.07 -4.46
C SER A 454 1.62 -11.35 -3.11
N SER A 455 1.67 -12.12 -2.01
CA SER A 455 2.01 -11.57 -0.69
C SER A 455 3.52 -11.34 -0.49
N GLY A 456 4.36 -11.65 -1.50
CA GLY A 456 5.82 -11.58 -1.45
C GLY A 456 6.47 -10.80 -2.57
N SER A 457 7.80 -10.84 -2.63
CA SER A 457 8.59 -10.20 -3.68
C SER A 457 8.46 -10.88 -5.06
N PHE A 458 7.89 -12.09 -5.10
CA PHE A 458 7.77 -12.93 -6.29
C PHE A 458 9.12 -13.06 -7.02
N ASP A 459 10.20 -13.28 -6.26
CA ASP A 459 11.59 -13.37 -6.73
C ASP A 459 12.04 -12.25 -7.70
N GLY A 460 11.54 -11.04 -7.46
CA GLY A 460 11.88 -9.86 -8.27
C GLY A 460 11.18 -9.83 -9.64
N PHE A 461 10.09 -10.58 -9.82
CA PHE A 461 9.33 -10.69 -11.07
C PHE A 461 9.13 -9.36 -11.80
N HIS A 462 8.72 -8.31 -11.08
CA HIS A 462 8.45 -6.98 -11.65
C HIS A 462 9.64 -6.41 -12.42
N ASP A 463 10.83 -6.41 -11.80
CA ASP A 463 12.03 -5.81 -12.37
C ASP A 463 12.53 -6.65 -13.54
N LYS A 464 12.54 -7.97 -13.36
CA LYS A 464 12.91 -8.92 -14.41
C LYS A 464 12.00 -8.79 -15.63
N LEU A 465 10.69 -8.63 -15.42
CA LEU A 465 9.72 -8.43 -16.49
C LEU A 465 9.93 -7.10 -17.21
N LEU A 466 10.08 -6.01 -16.47
CA LEU A 466 10.35 -4.69 -17.05
C LEU A 466 11.60 -4.73 -17.93
N THR A 467 12.70 -5.33 -17.44
CA THR A 467 13.93 -5.52 -18.21
C THR A 467 13.74 -6.44 -19.41
N ALA A 468 12.98 -7.53 -19.29
CA ALA A 468 12.74 -8.46 -20.39
C ALA A 468 11.89 -7.87 -21.51
N ILE A 469 11.01 -6.90 -21.21
CA ILE A 469 10.19 -6.20 -22.20
C ILE A 469 11.02 -5.13 -22.94
N GLY A 470 11.91 -4.41 -22.24
CA GLY A 470 12.84 -3.47 -22.87
C GLY A 470 13.17 -2.26 -21.99
N ASP A 471 13.33 -1.10 -22.63
CA ASP A 471 13.66 0.16 -21.97
C ASP A 471 12.56 0.57 -20.98
N ALA A 472 12.85 0.36 -19.70
CA ALA A 472 11.88 0.49 -18.62
C ALA A 472 12.01 1.86 -17.96
N VAL A 473 10.88 2.56 -17.84
CA VAL A 473 10.77 3.77 -17.04
C VAL A 473 10.10 3.41 -15.71
N MET A 474 10.79 3.70 -14.61
CA MET A 474 10.37 3.33 -13.25
C MET A 474 10.75 4.42 -12.24
N PRO A 475 10.09 4.47 -11.06
CA PRO A 475 10.53 5.34 -9.97
C PRO A 475 11.95 5.01 -9.55
N ALA A 476 12.74 6.05 -9.26
CA ALA A 476 14.09 5.90 -8.72
C ALA A 476 14.05 5.27 -7.32
N ARG A 477 15.03 4.44 -7.03
CA ARG A 477 15.29 3.87 -5.70
C ARG A 477 16.51 4.55 -5.09
N ASP A 478 16.72 4.37 -3.79
CA ASP A 478 17.89 4.91 -3.08
C ASP A 478 19.22 4.51 -3.76
N THR A 479 19.28 3.29 -4.30
CA THR A 479 20.44 2.79 -5.06
C THR A 479 20.69 3.52 -6.39
N ASP A 480 19.72 4.26 -6.91
CA ASP A 480 19.82 4.99 -8.18
C ASP A 480 20.36 6.42 -8.01
N GLY A 481 20.54 6.89 -6.76
CA GLY A 481 20.88 8.28 -6.47
C GLY A 481 22.17 8.76 -7.15
N GLU A 482 23.22 7.93 -7.15
CA GLU A 482 24.47 8.27 -7.84
C GLU A 482 24.28 8.40 -9.36
N ALA A 483 23.54 7.47 -9.97
CA ALA A 483 23.27 7.49 -11.41
C ALA A 483 22.42 8.71 -11.82
N VAL A 484 21.40 9.06 -11.03
CA VAL A 484 20.59 10.26 -11.26
C VAL A 484 21.46 11.51 -11.19
N ARG A 485 22.27 11.64 -10.13
CA ARG A 485 23.17 12.77 -9.95
C ARG A 485 24.18 12.91 -11.10
N ALA A 486 24.73 11.80 -11.59
CA ALA A 486 25.62 11.79 -12.75
C ALA A 486 24.91 12.24 -14.04
N LEU A 487 23.68 11.78 -14.28
CA LEU A 487 22.87 12.19 -15.43
C LEU A 487 22.57 13.69 -15.41
N LEU A 488 22.15 14.23 -14.26
CA LEU A 488 21.91 15.67 -14.09
C LEU A 488 23.17 16.50 -14.37
N ALA A 489 24.29 16.11 -13.78
CA ALA A 489 25.58 16.79 -14.00
C ALA A 489 25.97 16.78 -15.48
N SER A 490 25.75 15.67 -16.19
CA SER A 490 26.10 15.53 -17.62
C SER A 490 25.36 16.49 -18.55
N VAL A 491 24.23 17.05 -18.11
CA VAL A 491 23.41 17.98 -18.88
C VAL A 491 23.37 19.39 -18.27
N GLY A 492 24.18 19.64 -17.24
CA GLY A 492 24.26 20.94 -16.56
C GLY A 492 23.08 21.26 -15.64
N LEU A 493 22.33 20.26 -15.18
CA LEU A 493 21.24 20.43 -14.21
C LEU A 493 21.76 20.33 -12.76
N PRO A 494 21.09 20.96 -11.78
CA PRO A 494 21.56 20.98 -10.40
C PRO A 494 21.50 19.60 -9.74
N VAL A 495 22.66 19.08 -9.35
CA VAL A 495 22.77 17.77 -8.67
C VAL A 495 22.10 17.77 -7.29
N THR A 496 22.00 18.93 -6.65
CA THR A 496 21.35 19.13 -5.36
C THR A 496 19.86 18.81 -5.40
N ASP A 497 19.23 18.88 -6.58
CA ASP A 497 17.80 18.60 -6.73
C ASP A 497 17.49 17.09 -6.66
N ALA A 498 18.53 16.24 -6.65
CA ALA A 498 18.50 14.80 -6.37
C ALA A 498 19.26 14.44 -5.06
N ALA A 499 19.07 15.26 -4.02
CA ALA A 499 19.43 14.88 -2.66
C ALA A 499 18.62 13.65 -2.21
N ASP A 500 19.09 12.93 -1.19
CA ASP A 500 18.54 11.61 -0.84
C ASP A 500 17.03 11.66 -0.48
N GLY A 501 16.52 12.78 0.04
CA GLY A 501 15.08 12.98 0.29
C GLY A 501 14.24 13.32 -0.94
N ASP A 502 14.85 13.85 -2.00
CA ASP A 502 14.19 14.30 -3.23
C ASP A 502 14.16 13.20 -4.31
N LEU A 503 14.99 12.16 -4.16
CA LEU A 503 15.07 11.06 -5.11
C LEU A 503 13.73 10.33 -5.32
N ARG A 504 12.84 10.35 -4.32
CA ARG A 504 11.47 9.83 -4.40
C ARG A 504 10.61 10.46 -5.51
N HIS A 505 10.99 11.64 -5.99
CA HIS A 505 10.31 12.33 -7.09
C HIS A 505 10.88 11.94 -8.46
N PHE A 506 12.04 11.29 -8.51
CA PHE A 506 12.70 10.92 -9.76
C PHE A 506 12.15 9.62 -10.33
N PHE A 507 12.16 9.59 -11.66
CA PHE A 507 11.96 8.45 -12.52
C PHE A 507 13.22 8.26 -13.34
N ILE A 508 13.59 7.00 -13.56
CA ILE A 508 14.75 6.62 -14.36
C ILE A 508 14.29 5.81 -15.56
N LEU A 509 14.97 6.02 -16.69
CA LEU A 509 14.90 5.13 -17.85
C LEU A 509 16.12 4.21 -17.80
N LYS A 510 15.87 2.90 -17.66
CA LYS A 510 16.90 1.86 -17.62
C LYS A 510 16.84 1.02 -18.89
N ASN A 511 18.00 0.80 -19.51
CA ASN A 511 18.19 -0.15 -20.60
C ASN A 511 19.31 -1.15 -20.24
N GLU A 512 19.78 -1.92 -21.23
CA GLU A 512 20.85 -2.92 -21.05
C GLU A 512 22.19 -2.32 -20.55
N HIS A 513 22.40 -1.01 -20.68
CA HIS A 513 23.58 -0.29 -20.21
C HIS A 513 23.38 0.43 -18.87
N GLY A 514 22.24 0.21 -18.20
CA GLY A 514 21.89 0.83 -16.93
C GLY A 514 21.01 2.08 -17.09
N SER A 515 21.09 3.00 -16.13
CA SER A 515 20.27 4.23 -16.12
C SER A 515 20.78 5.23 -17.15
N VAL A 516 20.01 5.47 -18.20
CA VAL A 516 20.39 6.35 -19.33
C VAL A 516 19.55 7.63 -19.41
N GLY A 517 18.51 7.75 -18.59
CA GLY A 517 17.73 8.98 -18.45
C GLY A 517 17.11 9.12 -17.07
N ALA A 518 16.86 10.36 -16.67
CA ALA A 518 16.21 10.72 -15.41
C ALA A 518 15.26 11.90 -15.62
N VAL A 519 14.16 11.94 -14.88
CA VAL A 519 13.24 13.09 -14.83
C VAL A 519 12.53 13.08 -13.48
N ALA A 520 12.24 14.24 -12.93
CA ALA A 520 11.47 14.34 -11.69
C ALA A 520 10.02 14.75 -11.96
N LEU A 521 9.11 14.14 -11.21
CA LEU A 521 7.69 14.50 -11.14
C LEU A 521 7.29 14.68 -9.68
N GLU A 522 7.00 15.92 -9.32
CA GLU A 522 6.52 16.30 -8.00
C GLU A 522 5.01 16.48 -8.05
N VAL A 523 4.25 15.64 -7.32
CA VAL A 523 2.78 15.70 -7.30
C VAL A 523 2.33 16.58 -6.14
N LEU A 524 1.53 17.59 -6.46
CA LEU A 524 1.07 18.67 -5.59
C LEU A 524 -0.47 18.70 -5.62
N GLY A 525 -1.09 17.73 -4.94
CA GLY A 525 -2.54 17.57 -4.96
C GLY A 525 -3.07 17.17 -6.35
N GLU A 526 -3.80 18.09 -7.00
CA GLU A 526 -4.32 17.86 -8.35
C GLU A 526 -3.34 18.27 -9.46
N ASP A 527 -2.26 18.96 -9.10
CA ASP A 527 -1.25 19.45 -10.01
C ASP A 527 0.04 18.65 -9.86
N ALA A 528 0.94 18.76 -10.83
CA ALA A 528 2.29 18.24 -10.71
C ALA A 528 3.30 19.12 -11.43
N ILE A 529 4.56 19.02 -11.04
CA ILE A 529 5.68 19.66 -11.71
C ILE A 529 6.57 18.59 -12.33
N LEU A 530 6.79 18.71 -13.65
CA LEU A 530 7.80 17.93 -14.36
C LEU A 530 9.07 18.78 -14.48
N ARG A 531 10.18 18.27 -13.97
CA ARG A 531 11.47 18.97 -13.93
C ARG A 531 12.63 18.01 -14.19
N ASP A 532 13.80 18.59 -14.44
CA ASP A 532 15.08 17.89 -14.47
C ASP A 532 15.17 16.71 -15.46
N LEU A 533 14.57 16.87 -16.65
CA LEU A 533 14.66 15.88 -17.72
C LEU A 533 16.09 15.82 -18.27
N ALA A 534 16.80 14.74 -17.97
CA ALA A 534 18.16 14.45 -18.41
C ALA A 534 18.22 13.13 -19.18
N VAL A 535 18.98 13.12 -20.29
CA VAL A 535 19.29 11.90 -21.06
C VAL A 535 20.79 11.90 -21.36
N ALA A 536 21.43 10.76 -21.09
CA ALA A 536 22.86 10.54 -21.32
C ALA A 536 23.22 10.86 -22.78
N ALA A 537 24.39 11.49 -23.00
CA ALA A 537 24.82 11.94 -24.32
C ALA A 537 24.86 10.81 -25.36
N THR A 538 25.29 9.61 -24.94
CA THR A 538 25.36 8.40 -25.77
C THR A 538 23.98 7.87 -26.21
N ALA A 539 22.92 8.28 -25.53
CA ALA A 539 21.55 7.79 -25.76
C ALA A 539 20.63 8.87 -26.37
N ARG A 540 21.18 10.05 -26.74
CA ARG A 540 20.43 11.13 -27.39
C ARG A 540 20.10 10.79 -28.84
N GLY A 541 19.02 11.39 -29.36
CA GLY A 541 18.55 11.18 -30.74
C GLY A 541 17.75 9.89 -30.96
N GLN A 542 17.65 9.02 -29.95
CA GLN A 542 16.92 7.75 -30.01
C GLN A 542 15.45 7.86 -29.54
N GLY A 543 15.00 9.06 -29.18
CA GLY A 543 13.64 9.30 -28.66
C GLY A 543 13.45 9.00 -27.18
N LEU A 544 14.47 8.56 -26.44
CA LEU A 544 14.38 8.18 -25.02
C LEU A 544 13.86 9.30 -24.11
N GLY A 545 14.24 10.56 -24.37
CA GLY A 545 13.72 11.70 -23.60
C GLY A 545 12.20 11.88 -23.77
N TRP A 546 11.66 11.56 -24.95
CA TRP A 546 10.22 11.56 -25.19
C TRP A 546 9.54 10.40 -24.48
N ILE A 547 10.10 9.19 -24.58
CA ILE A 547 9.58 8.01 -23.87
C ILE A 547 9.52 8.26 -22.36
N LEU A 548 10.62 8.75 -21.79
CA LEU A 548 10.72 9.05 -20.36
C LEU A 548 9.66 10.08 -19.93
N ALA A 549 9.55 11.20 -20.64
CA ALA A 549 8.57 12.23 -20.32
C ALA A 549 7.12 11.77 -20.54
N ASP A 550 6.83 11.02 -21.61
CA ASP A 550 5.50 10.47 -21.89
C ASP A 550 5.05 9.46 -20.83
N VAL A 551 5.93 8.54 -20.42
CA VAL A 551 5.65 7.59 -19.33
C VAL A 551 5.37 8.34 -18.03
N VAL A 552 6.14 9.37 -17.71
CA VAL A 552 5.93 10.14 -16.48
C VAL A 552 4.62 10.95 -16.52
N VAL A 553 4.22 11.43 -17.69
CA VAL A 553 2.87 12.00 -17.91
C VAL A 553 1.78 10.93 -17.69
N GLN A 554 1.97 9.71 -18.21
CA GLN A 554 1.06 8.60 -17.96
C GLN A 554 0.99 8.23 -16.46
N TRP A 555 2.10 8.31 -15.75
CA TRP A 555 2.17 8.11 -14.31
C TRP A 555 1.40 9.18 -13.53
N ALA A 556 1.55 10.45 -13.93
CA ALA A 556 0.78 11.56 -13.38
C ALA A 556 -0.72 11.31 -13.56
N ARG A 557 -1.16 10.91 -14.76
CA ARG A 557 -2.55 10.48 -15.01
C ARG A 557 -2.97 9.31 -14.13
N TYR A 558 -2.08 8.33 -13.94
CA TYR A 558 -2.38 7.18 -13.09
C TYR A 558 -2.67 7.60 -11.64
N ARG A 559 -1.89 8.58 -11.13
CA ARG A 559 -2.08 9.22 -9.82
C ARG A 559 -3.17 10.31 -9.81
N GLY A 560 -3.97 10.41 -10.87
CA GLY A 560 -5.08 11.36 -10.98
C GLY A 560 -4.67 12.82 -11.02
N VAL A 561 -3.44 13.15 -11.39
CA VAL A 561 -3.05 14.53 -11.69
C VAL A 561 -3.93 15.05 -12.82
N ARG A 562 -4.36 16.32 -12.72
CA ARG A 562 -5.17 17.03 -13.73
C ARG A 562 -4.32 17.94 -14.59
N ARG A 563 -3.28 18.54 -14.02
CA ARG A 563 -2.42 19.51 -14.72
C ARG A 563 -0.97 19.26 -14.39
N ILE A 564 -0.13 19.20 -15.41
CA ILE A 564 1.32 19.16 -15.25
C ILE A 564 1.89 20.50 -15.69
N TYR A 565 2.72 21.09 -14.85
CA TYR A 565 3.47 22.30 -15.15
C TYR A 565 4.95 21.97 -15.32
N LEU A 566 5.64 22.76 -16.16
CA LEU A 566 7.08 22.73 -16.26
C LEU A 566 7.62 24.11 -16.59
N LEU A 567 8.91 24.31 -16.29
CA LEU A 567 9.70 25.44 -16.77
C LEU A 567 10.75 24.94 -17.74
N THR A 568 10.93 25.64 -18.86
CA THR A 568 11.98 25.31 -19.83
C THR A 568 12.59 26.55 -20.45
N GLU A 569 13.89 26.53 -20.71
CA GLU A 569 14.60 27.60 -21.44
C GLU A 569 14.59 27.35 -22.96
N THR A 570 14.79 26.10 -23.37
CA THR A 570 15.15 25.75 -24.76
C THR A 570 14.33 24.60 -25.35
N ALA A 571 13.49 23.93 -24.57
CA ALA A 571 12.77 22.72 -25.00
C ALA A 571 11.25 22.93 -25.17
N SER A 572 10.78 24.18 -25.27
CA SER A 572 9.35 24.49 -25.43
C SER A 572 8.74 23.78 -26.64
N ASP A 573 9.44 23.78 -27.77
CA ASP A 573 8.97 23.14 -29.00
C ASP A 573 8.89 21.63 -28.87
N PHE A 574 9.83 21.01 -28.13
CA PHE A 574 9.80 19.59 -27.84
C PHE A 574 8.56 19.22 -27.02
N PHE A 575 8.31 19.90 -25.90
CA PHE A 575 7.16 19.62 -25.03
C PHE A 575 5.83 19.93 -25.71
N ALA A 576 5.76 21.00 -26.51
CA ALA A 576 4.57 21.34 -27.28
C ALA A 576 4.28 20.30 -28.37
N ALA A 577 5.25 20.00 -29.23
CA ALA A 577 5.04 19.12 -30.38
C ALA A 577 4.89 17.64 -29.99
N LYS A 578 5.59 17.17 -28.96
CA LYS A 578 5.62 15.74 -28.58
C LYS A 578 4.59 15.37 -27.52
N LEU A 579 4.30 16.27 -26.59
CA LEU A 579 3.48 15.99 -25.41
C LEU A 579 2.25 16.90 -25.30
N GLY A 580 2.11 17.90 -26.16
CA GLY A 580 0.94 18.78 -26.19
C GLY A 580 0.92 19.86 -25.12
N PHE A 581 2.04 20.14 -24.47
CA PHE A 581 2.15 21.24 -23.51
C PHE A 581 1.92 22.59 -24.22
N ARG A 582 1.30 23.52 -23.51
CA ARG A 582 1.03 24.89 -24.00
C ARG A 582 1.73 25.90 -23.12
N VAL A 583 2.24 26.96 -23.72
CA VAL A 583 2.79 28.09 -22.97
C VAL A 583 1.67 28.75 -22.16
N VAL A 584 1.94 29.02 -20.89
CA VAL A 584 1.02 29.71 -19.97
C VAL A 584 1.74 30.84 -19.26
N ASP A 585 0.98 31.85 -18.83
CA ASP A 585 1.53 32.90 -17.99
C ASP A 585 1.85 32.35 -16.59
N ARG A 586 3.02 32.70 -16.05
CA ARG A 586 3.47 32.21 -14.74
C ARG A 586 2.54 32.58 -13.59
N THR A 587 1.79 33.66 -13.71
CA THR A 587 0.79 34.10 -12.72
C THR A 587 -0.46 33.21 -12.70
N THR A 588 -0.62 32.34 -13.69
CA THR A 588 -1.80 31.46 -13.83
C THR A 588 -1.58 30.05 -13.30
N VAL A 589 -0.39 29.75 -12.77
CA VAL A 589 -0.12 28.48 -12.09
C VAL A 589 -0.78 28.45 -10.70
N SER A 590 -1.02 27.26 -10.16
CA SER A 590 -1.62 27.15 -8.83
C SER A 590 -0.68 27.64 -7.72
N PRO A 591 -1.22 28.03 -6.54
CA PRO A 591 -0.40 28.47 -5.41
C PRO A 591 0.65 27.43 -4.99
N ASP A 592 0.29 26.15 -4.99
CA ASP A 592 1.21 25.06 -4.63
C ASP A 592 2.37 24.95 -5.63
N VAL A 593 2.08 25.07 -6.94
CA VAL A 593 3.10 25.08 -7.99
C VAL A 593 4.00 26.30 -7.86
N ALA A 594 3.41 27.48 -7.63
CA ALA A 594 4.15 28.74 -7.47
C ALA A 594 5.09 28.72 -6.25
N ALA A 595 4.72 28.01 -5.18
CA ALA A 595 5.52 27.88 -3.96
C ALA A 595 6.73 26.95 -4.08
N THR A 596 6.80 26.14 -5.14
CA THR A 596 7.92 25.22 -5.32
C THR A 596 9.23 25.93 -5.62
N THR A 597 10.34 25.30 -5.21
CA THR A 597 11.70 25.80 -5.49
C THR A 597 11.93 26.02 -6.98
N THR A 598 11.39 25.16 -7.84
CA THR A 598 11.48 25.26 -9.31
C THR A 598 10.89 26.59 -9.81
N PHE A 599 9.70 26.96 -9.36
CA PHE A 599 9.05 28.20 -9.79
C PHE A 599 9.56 29.44 -9.04
N ALA A 600 9.98 29.29 -7.79
CA ALA A 600 10.51 30.36 -6.96
C ALA A 600 11.93 30.79 -7.35
N ARG A 601 12.81 29.85 -7.74
CA ARG A 601 14.21 30.16 -8.13
C ARG A 601 14.32 30.83 -9.49
N SER A 602 13.37 30.59 -10.38
CA SER A 602 13.48 30.99 -11.79
C SER A 602 12.59 32.18 -12.13
N THR A 603 12.78 33.34 -11.49
CA THR A 603 12.10 34.60 -11.85
C THR A 603 12.65 35.27 -13.11
N ASP A 604 13.68 34.67 -13.71
CA ASP A 604 14.33 35.15 -14.93
C ASP A 604 13.42 34.97 -16.16
N SER A 605 13.33 36.01 -16.99
CA SER A 605 12.49 36.06 -18.20
C SER A 605 12.84 35.01 -19.26
N LYS A 606 14.00 34.35 -19.16
CA LYS A 606 14.43 33.29 -20.08
C LYS A 606 13.67 31.97 -19.92
N PHE A 607 12.98 31.75 -18.81
CA PHE A 607 12.21 30.52 -18.58
C PHE A 607 10.75 30.66 -19.03
N VAL A 608 10.33 29.80 -19.93
CA VAL A 608 8.96 29.69 -20.39
C VAL A 608 8.21 28.68 -19.51
N ALA A 609 7.09 29.11 -18.93
CA ALA A 609 6.18 28.22 -18.22
C ALA A 609 5.23 27.53 -19.21
N MET A 610 5.06 26.22 -19.03
CA MET A 610 4.15 25.42 -19.83
C MET A 610 3.23 24.58 -18.97
N ARG A 611 2.04 24.29 -19.50
CA ARG A 611 1.02 23.45 -18.86
C ARG A 611 0.50 22.39 -19.82
N LEU A 612 0.28 21.19 -19.29
CA LEU A 612 -0.49 20.12 -19.92
C LEU A 612 -1.72 19.81 -19.07
N ASP A 613 -2.90 19.91 -19.68
CA ASP A 613 -4.17 19.50 -19.07
C ASP A 613 -4.43 18.02 -19.44
N LEU A 614 -4.65 17.16 -18.44
CA LEU A 614 -4.55 15.69 -18.57
C LEU A 614 -5.82 14.93 -18.93
#